data_AF-A0A934F569-F1
#
_entry.id   AF-A0A934F569-F1
#
_cell.length_a   1.000
_cell.length_b   1.000
_cell.length_c   1.000
_cell.angle_alpha   90.00
_cell.angle_beta   90.00
_cell.angle_gamma   90.00
#
_symmetry.space_group_name_H-M   'P 1'
#
loop_
_entity.id
_entity.type
_entity.pdbx_description
1 polymer ?
#
loop_
_entity_poly.entity_id
_entity_poly.type
_entity_poly.pdbx_seq_one_letter_code
_entity_poly.pdbx_strand_id
1 'polypeptide(L)'
;MNPETPPAANREPACWQAVLLTSLAGGMGWGIRGQYGHETGAMIAGALVGTTLLLLFGKGADPLRAMRAAAFATIAMGIGGSMTYGQTIGLTQDRDLIGNWAAWRWGMLGLGIKGAAWIGFAGLFLGMGLGGVRYSWRAIAGLMLGMGALYLGGVWLLNSPHDPAQRLLPRIYFSASWDWRPAAGPELRPRPEVWGGLWCALLGAWLWAGVIRRDVLARRLARWGMLGGLGFPLGQGLQSWHAWQPEVFRGGWWDALAPHVNWWNAMETSFGAVMGACLGAGVWL
;
A
#
# COMPACT_ATOMS: atom_id res chain seq x y z
N MET A 1 18.72 -45.93 26.83
CA MET A 1 18.28 -44.57 27.23
C MET A 1 18.64 -43.63 26.10
N ASN A 2 17.63 -43.20 25.34
CA ASN A 2 17.81 -42.19 24.29
C ASN A 2 17.74 -40.82 25.00
N PRO A 3 18.72 -39.92 24.86
CA PRO A 3 18.62 -38.61 25.48
C PRO A 3 17.42 -37.89 24.87
N GLU A 4 16.45 -37.57 25.72
CA GLU A 4 15.27 -36.80 25.36
C GLU A 4 15.74 -35.53 24.66
N THR A 5 15.45 -35.44 23.36
CA THR A 5 15.44 -34.16 22.67
C THR A 5 14.39 -33.33 23.40
N PRO A 6 14.75 -32.20 24.02
CA PRO A 6 13.76 -31.37 24.69
C PRO A 6 12.70 -31.01 23.64
N PRO A 7 11.39 -31.11 23.97
CA PRO A 7 10.35 -30.73 23.04
C PRO A 7 10.66 -29.34 22.54
N ALA A 8 10.76 -29.18 21.21
CA ALA A 8 11.00 -27.88 20.61
C ALA A 8 9.94 -26.93 21.15
N ALA A 9 10.35 -26.01 22.03
CA ALA A 9 9.43 -25.07 22.62
C ALA A 9 8.72 -24.36 21.47
N ASN A 10 7.40 -24.50 21.39
CA ASN A 10 6.54 -23.73 20.49
C ASN A 10 6.63 -22.26 20.91
N ARG A 11 7.76 -21.61 20.62
CA ARG A 11 7.95 -20.20 20.83
C ARG A 11 7.19 -19.51 19.71
N GLU A 12 6.07 -18.90 20.10
CA GLU A 12 5.41 -17.92 19.25
C GLU A 12 6.44 -16.87 18.80
N PRO A 13 6.39 -16.41 17.54
CA PRO A 13 7.31 -15.39 17.06
C PRO A 13 7.30 -14.15 17.96
N ALA A 14 8.47 -13.63 18.30
CA ALA A 14 8.57 -12.36 19.02
C ALA A 14 8.12 -11.20 18.13
N CYS A 15 7.58 -10.13 18.73
CA CYS A 15 7.12 -8.94 18.01
C CYS A 15 8.18 -8.38 17.04
N TRP A 16 9.43 -8.29 17.49
CA TRP A 16 10.53 -7.81 16.64
C TRP A 16 10.76 -8.70 15.42
N GLN A 17 10.56 -10.02 15.52
CA GLN A 17 10.70 -10.94 14.38
C GLN A 17 9.59 -10.68 13.36
N ALA A 18 8.35 -10.53 13.84
CA ALA A 18 7.20 -10.22 13.00
C ALA A 18 7.42 -8.90 12.26
N VAL A 19 7.81 -7.84 12.97
CA VAL A 19 8.02 -6.49 12.40
C VAL A 19 9.22 -6.46 11.45
N LEU A 20 10.39 -6.94 11.89
CA LEU A 20 11.62 -6.81 11.12
C LEU A 20 11.58 -7.65 9.85
N LEU A 21 11.19 -8.93 9.93
CA LEU A 21 11.25 -9.81 8.77
C LEU A 21 10.20 -9.43 7.72
N THR A 22 9.00 -9.02 8.14
CA THR A 22 7.99 -8.50 7.21
C THR A 22 8.38 -7.15 6.63
N SER A 23 9.05 -6.28 7.39
CA SER A 23 9.64 -5.03 6.88
C SER A 23 10.69 -5.31 5.80
N LEU A 24 11.59 -6.28 6.01
CA LEU A 24 12.59 -6.65 5.01
C LEU A 24 11.93 -7.23 3.75
N ALA A 25 10.95 -8.13 3.91
CA ALA A 25 10.20 -8.71 2.81
C ALA A 25 9.41 -7.65 2.03
N GLY A 26 8.74 -6.73 2.74
CA GLY A 26 7.99 -5.63 2.17
C GLY A 26 8.89 -4.66 1.42
N GLY A 27 10.01 -4.26 2.02
CA GLY A 27 10.98 -3.36 1.39
C GLY A 27 11.58 -3.97 0.13
N MET A 28 11.98 -5.25 0.17
CA MET A 28 12.46 -5.96 -1.02
C MET A 28 11.40 -6.04 -2.11
N GLY A 29 10.17 -6.46 -1.77
CA GLY A 29 9.09 -6.61 -2.75
C GLY A 29 8.70 -5.29 -3.41
N TRP A 30 8.67 -4.21 -2.65
CA TRP A 30 8.35 -2.89 -3.17
C TRP A 30 9.51 -2.27 -3.95
N GLY A 31 10.76 -2.51 -3.53
CA GLY A 31 11.95 -2.16 -4.32
C GLY A 31 11.96 -2.86 -5.69
N ILE A 32 11.61 -4.15 -5.76
CA ILE A 32 11.46 -4.87 -7.05
C ILE A 32 10.35 -4.21 -7.87
N ARG A 33 9.19 -3.92 -7.26
CA ARG A 33 8.07 -3.22 -7.92
C ARG A 33 8.50 -1.88 -8.51
N GLY A 34 9.40 -1.15 -7.84
CA GLY A 34 9.95 0.12 -8.33
C GLY A 34 10.63 0.02 -9.71
N GLN A 35 11.10 -1.17 -10.10
CA GLN A 35 11.77 -1.44 -11.39
C GLN A 35 10.84 -2.05 -12.44
N TYR A 36 9.92 -2.94 -12.06
CA TYR A 36 9.07 -3.67 -13.01
C TYR A 36 7.67 -3.07 -13.18
N GLY A 37 7.20 -2.26 -12.22
CA GLY A 37 6.05 -1.35 -12.30
C GLY A 37 4.67 -1.99 -12.50
N HIS A 38 3.59 -1.28 -12.19
CA HIS A 38 2.18 -1.68 -12.37
C HIS A 38 1.66 -2.73 -11.35
N GLU A 39 0.42 -3.16 -11.53
CA GLU A 39 -0.34 -4.03 -10.61
C GLU A 39 0.41 -5.33 -10.27
N THR A 40 0.98 -5.98 -11.29
CA THR A 40 1.75 -7.23 -11.14
C THR A 40 3.00 -7.05 -10.29
N GLY A 41 3.66 -5.88 -10.36
CA GLY A 41 4.81 -5.59 -9.50
C GLY A 41 4.43 -5.56 -8.02
N ALA A 42 3.28 -4.97 -7.68
CA ALA A 42 2.81 -4.89 -6.30
C ALA A 42 2.44 -6.27 -5.73
N MET A 43 2.00 -7.20 -6.58
CA MET A 43 1.73 -8.59 -6.18
C MET A 43 2.96 -9.28 -5.58
N ILE A 44 4.17 -8.96 -6.05
CA ILE A 44 5.43 -9.52 -5.52
C ILE A 44 5.58 -9.19 -4.03
N ALA A 45 5.31 -7.94 -3.64
CA ALA A 45 5.35 -7.55 -2.23
C ALA A 45 4.31 -8.30 -1.39
N GLY A 46 3.09 -8.46 -1.92
CA GLY A 46 2.05 -9.26 -1.26
C GLY A 46 2.46 -10.73 -1.08
N ALA A 47 3.11 -11.32 -2.08
CA ALA A 47 3.62 -12.69 -2.03
C ALA A 47 4.75 -12.85 -1.00
N LEU A 48 5.73 -11.93 -0.98
CA LEU A 48 6.86 -11.98 -0.05
C LEU A 48 6.39 -11.78 1.39
N VAL A 49 5.61 -10.72 1.67
CA VAL A 49 5.11 -10.44 3.03
C VAL A 49 4.16 -11.54 3.49
N GLY A 50 3.23 -11.98 2.64
CA GLY A 50 2.30 -13.06 2.96
C GLY A 50 3.03 -14.36 3.30
N THR A 51 4.03 -14.75 2.51
CA THR A 51 4.83 -15.96 2.76
C THR A 51 5.65 -15.83 4.04
N THR A 52 6.29 -14.67 4.29
CA THR A 52 7.01 -14.43 5.56
C THR A 52 6.10 -14.58 6.77
N LEU A 53 4.88 -14.04 6.72
CA LEU A 53 3.90 -14.20 7.80
C LEU A 53 3.48 -15.65 8.00
N LEU A 54 3.31 -16.42 6.93
CA LEU A 54 3.01 -17.85 7.01
C LEU A 54 4.17 -18.66 7.61
N LEU A 55 5.42 -18.34 7.27
CA LEU A 55 6.58 -19.00 7.84
C LEU A 55 6.71 -18.72 9.35
N LEU A 56 6.31 -17.53 9.79
CA LEU A 56 6.33 -17.13 11.19
C LEU A 56 5.17 -17.72 11.98
N PHE A 57 3.94 -17.54 11.51
CA PHE A 57 2.71 -17.81 12.28
C PHE A 57 1.94 -19.05 11.81
N GLY A 58 2.30 -19.64 10.66
CA GLY A 58 1.60 -20.77 10.05
C GLY A 58 2.09 -22.15 10.49
N LYS A 59 2.89 -22.27 11.56
CA LYS A 59 3.30 -23.59 12.08
C LYS A 59 2.07 -24.41 12.47
N GLY A 60 1.93 -25.59 11.86
CA GLY A 60 0.77 -26.47 12.08
C GLY A 60 -0.51 -26.06 11.33
N ALA A 61 -0.47 -24.97 10.54
CA ALA A 61 -1.57 -24.64 9.64
C ALA A 61 -1.63 -25.62 8.47
N ASP A 62 -2.83 -25.91 8.00
CA ASP A 62 -3.03 -26.66 6.75
C ASP A 62 -2.32 -25.95 5.59
N PRO A 63 -1.38 -26.59 4.88
CA PRO A 63 -0.58 -25.95 3.83
C PRO A 63 -1.42 -25.29 2.75
N LEU A 64 -2.56 -25.88 2.39
CA LEU A 64 -3.45 -25.33 1.37
C LEU A 64 -4.13 -24.04 1.86
N ARG A 65 -4.59 -23.99 3.12
CA ARG A 65 -5.12 -22.75 3.73
C ARG A 65 -4.04 -21.67 3.86
N ALA A 66 -2.85 -22.05 4.30
CA ALA A 66 -1.71 -21.14 4.39
C ALA A 66 -1.43 -20.50 3.03
N MET A 67 -1.23 -21.31 1.98
CA MET A 67 -0.96 -20.81 0.63
C MET A 67 -2.09 -19.95 0.06
N ARG A 68 -3.36 -20.25 0.37
CA ARG A 68 -4.50 -19.40 -0.01
C ARG A 68 -4.44 -18.02 0.64
N ALA A 69 -3.98 -17.94 1.90
CA ALA A 69 -3.82 -16.66 2.58
C ALA A 69 -2.74 -15.79 1.92
N ALA A 70 -1.60 -16.38 1.56
CA ALA A 70 -0.58 -15.68 0.77
C ALA A 70 -1.14 -15.24 -0.59
N ALA A 71 -1.86 -16.10 -1.31
CA ALA A 71 -2.46 -15.76 -2.59
C ALA A 71 -3.47 -14.59 -2.48
N PHE A 72 -4.29 -14.56 -1.42
CA PHE A 72 -5.19 -13.44 -1.15
C PHE A 72 -4.43 -12.14 -0.87
N ALA A 73 -3.35 -12.19 -0.10
CA ALA A 73 -2.50 -11.02 0.11
C ALA A 73 -1.85 -10.53 -1.19
N THR A 74 -1.35 -11.46 -2.02
CA THR A 74 -0.79 -11.18 -3.35
C THR A 74 -1.79 -10.47 -4.26
N ILE A 75 -2.99 -11.04 -4.44
CA ILE A 75 -4.02 -10.45 -5.32
C ILE A 75 -4.48 -9.09 -4.80
N ALA A 76 -4.74 -8.98 -3.50
CA ALA A 76 -5.22 -7.74 -2.90
C ALA A 76 -4.17 -6.62 -2.95
N MET A 77 -2.88 -6.96 -2.85
CA MET A 77 -1.80 -6.01 -3.06
C MET A 77 -1.78 -5.46 -4.51
N GLY A 78 -2.24 -6.25 -5.50
CA GLY A 78 -2.38 -5.79 -6.88
C GLY A 78 -3.47 -4.72 -7.07
N ILE A 79 -4.57 -4.79 -6.30
CA ILE A 79 -5.74 -3.90 -6.45
C ILE A 79 -5.35 -2.42 -6.39
N GLY A 80 -4.48 -2.04 -5.44
CA GLY A 80 -4.08 -0.64 -5.30
C GLY A 80 -3.19 -0.13 -6.44
N GLY A 81 -2.62 -1.02 -7.26
CA GLY A 81 -1.84 -0.68 -8.45
C GLY A 81 -2.65 0.06 -9.52
N SER A 82 -3.98 0.02 -9.44
CA SER A 82 -4.91 0.73 -10.32
C SER A 82 -4.95 2.26 -10.08
N MET A 83 -4.41 2.76 -8.96
CA MET A 83 -4.42 4.19 -8.65
C MET A 83 -3.35 4.97 -9.41
N THR A 84 -3.71 6.13 -9.95
CA THR A 84 -2.73 7.13 -10.37
C THR A 84 -2.01 7.71 -9.16
N TYR A 85 -0.79 7.27 -8.87
CA TYR A 85 0.08 7.87 -7.84
C TYR A 85 1.25 8.65 -8.43
N GLY A 86 1.68 8.36 -9.67
CA GLY A 86 2.83 9.04 -10.29
C GLY A 86 2.64 10.55 -10.43
N GLN A 87 1.45 11.01 -10.85
CA GLN A 87 1.14 12.45 -10.89
C GLN A 87 1.00 13.06 -9.49
N THR A 88 0.62 12.29 -8.48
CA THR A 88 0.60 12.74 -7.07
C THR A 88 2.01 12.92 -6.53
N ILE A 89 2.90 11.99 -6.83
CA ILE A 89 4.33 12.11 -6.55
C ILE A 89 4.89 13.38 -7.20
N GLY A 90 4.51 13.67 -8.45
CA GLY A 90 4.92 14.88 -9.17
C GLY A 90 4.64 16.19 -8.42
N LEU A 91 3.53 16.26 -7.66
CA LEU A 91 3.22 17.43 -6.81
C LEU A 91 4.26 17.70 -5.72
N THR A 92 5.07 16.70 -5.37
CA THR A 92 6.06 16.77 -4.29
C THR A 92 7.49 16.88 -4.77
N GLN A 93 7.78 16.73 -6.07
CA GLN A 93 9.17 16.63 -6.55
C GLN A 93 9.44 17.21 -7.94
N ASP A 94 8.41 17.57 -8.70
CA ASP A 94 8.62 18.17 -10.01
C ASP A 94 9.29 19.54 -9.85
N ARG A 95 10.28 19.82 -10.69
CA ARG A 95 11.16 20.99 -10.57
C ARG A 95 10.38 22.31 -10.49
N ASP A 96 9.31 22.42 -11.26
CA ASP A 96 8.47 23.63 -11.32
C ASP A 96 7.66 23.86 -10.04
N LEU A 97 7.58 22.86 -9.15
CA LEU A 97 6.83 22.91 -7.89
C LEU A 97 7.75 22.94 -6.67
N ILE A 98 9.07 22.87 -6.84
CA ILE A 98 10.02 23.02 -5.72
C ILE A 98 9.85 24.43 -5.13
N GLY A 99 9.68 24.48 -3.80
CA GLY A 99 9.36 25.72 -3.06
C GLY A 99 7.86 25.95 -2.85
N ASN A 100 6.98 25.25 -3.57
CA ASN A 100 5.53 25.30 -3.35
C ASN A 100 5.09 24.30 -2.26
N TRP A 101 5.21 24.70 -1.00
CA TRP A 101 4.87 23.85 0.14
C TRP A 101 3.39 23.42 0.18
N ALA A 102 2.49 24.19 -0.43
CA ALA A 102 1.08 23.81 -0.52
C ALA A 102 0.89 22.60 -1.45
N ALA A 103 1.53 22.61 -2.62
CA ALA A 103 1.53 21.48 -3.55
C ALA A 103 2.15 20.23 -2.90
N TRP A 104 3.27 20.40 -2.19
CA TRP A 104 3.94 19.31 -1.49
C TRP A 104 3.03 18.67 -0.43
N ARG A 105 2.40 19.49 0.44
CA ARG A 105 1.48 18.98 1.48
C ARG A 105 0.27 18.28 0.88
N TRP A 106 -0.26 18.80 -0.23
CA TRP A 106 -1.37 18.21 -0.95
C TRP A 106 -0.99 16.86 -1.58
N GLY A 107 0.19 16.77 -2.19
CA GLY A 107 0.75 15.53 -2.71
C GLY A 107 0.95 14.49 -1.60
N MET A 108 1.57 14.87 -0.47
CA MET A 108 1.78 13.98 0.67
C MET A 108 0.46 13.47 1.26
N LEU A 109 -0.56 14.33 1.39
CA LEU A 109 -1.89 13.92 1.81
C LEU A 109 -2.51 12.92 0.83
N GLY A 110 -2.42 13.20 -0.47
CA GLY A 110 -2.90 12.31 -1.53
C GLY A 110 -2.22 10.93 -1.50
N LEU A 111 -0.90 10.89 -1.27
CA LEU A 111 -0.16 9.64 -1.12
C LEU A 111 -0.57 8.88 0.14
N GLY A 112 -0.81 9.57 1.25
CA GLY A 112 -1.32 8.95 2.47
C GLY A 112 -2.70 8.31 2.26
N ILE A 113 -3.63 9.05 1.62
CA ILE A 113 -5.00 8.57 1.34
C ILE A 113 -4.96 7.36 0.39
N LYS A 114 -4.17 7.44 -0.70
CA LYS A 114 -4.04 6.36 -1.67
C LYS A 114 -3.33 5.14 -1.07
N GLY A 115 -2.21 5.36 -0.38
CA GLY A 115 -1.45 4.32 0.30
C GLY A 115 -2.27 3.58 1.35
N ALA A 116 -3.05 4.30 2.16
CA ALA A 116 -3.91 3.69 3.17
C ALA A 116 -5.03 2.82 2.55
N ALA A 117 -5.66 3.26 1.46
CA ALA A 117 -6.60 2.40 0.73
C ALA A 117 -5.91 1.15 0.17
N TRP A 118 -4.74 1.34 -0.45
CA TRP A 118 -3.97 0.26 -1.07
C TRP A 118 -3.67 -0.85 -0.07
N ILE A 119 -2.96 -0.50 1.00
CA ILE A 119 -2.48 -1.50 1.95
C ILE A 119 -3.62 -1.96 2.86
N GLY A 120 -4.67 -1.15 3.05
CA GLY A 120 -5.91 -1.56 3.69
C GLY A 120 -6.57 -2.77 3.00
N PHE A 121 -6.59 -2.80 1.66
CA PHE A 121 -7.06 -3.99 0.92
C PHE A 121 -6.16 -5.20 1.17
N ALA A 122 -4.84 -5.02 1.08
CA ALA A 122 -3.90 -6.10 1.34
C ALA A 122 -4.10 -6.70 2.74
N GLY A 123 -4.21 -5.85 3.76
CA GLY A 123 -4.49 -6.26 5.13
C GLY A 123 -5.84 -6.96 5.30
N LEU A 124 -6.91 -6.42 4.69
CA LEU A 124 -8.25 -7.02 4.77
C LEU A 124 -8.26 -8.46 4.24
N PHE A 125 -7.75 -8.67 3.02
CA PHE A 125 -7.77 -9.98 2.36
C PHE A 125 -6.76 -10.96 2.97
N LEU A 126 -5.61 -10.47 3.41
CA LEU A 126 -4.67 -11.26 4.22
C LEU A 126 -5.36 -11.77 5.49
N GLY A 127 -6.11 -10.93 6.20
CA GLY A 127 -6.82 -11.33 7.41
C GLY A 127 -8.00 -12.26 7.13
N MET A 128 -8.71 -12.08 6.01
CA MET A 128 -9.71 -13.05 5.55
C MET A 128 -9.09 -14.42 5.22
N GLY A 129 -7.86 -14.45 4.74
CA GLY A 129 -7.12 -15.66 4.40
C GLY A 129 -6.53 -16.38 5.61
N LEU A 130 -5.97 -15.63 6.56
CA LEU A 130 -5.39 -16.16 7.80
C LEU A 130 -6.44 -16.45 8.87
N GLY A 131 -7.61 -15.81 8.78
CA GLY A 131 -8.69 -15.94 9.75
C GLY A 131 -9.32 -17.32 9.76
N GLY A 132 -9.93 -17.69 10.89
CA GLY A 132 -10.68 -18.94 11.02
C GLY A 132 -12.05 -18.93 10.33
N VAL A 133 -12.47 -17.79 9.77
CA VAL A 133 -13.80 -17.61 9.17
C VAL A 133 -13.84 -18.25 7.79
N ARG A 134 -14.79 -19.17 7.58
CA ARG A 134 -15.00 -19.78 6.27
C ARG A 134 -15.85 -18.88 5.38
N TYR A 135 -15.34 -18.54 4.21
CA TYR A 135 -16.05 -17.82 3.17
C TYR A 135 -16.50 -18.79 2.08
N SER A 136 -17.82 -18.89 1.84
CA SER A 136 -18.32 -19.64 0.69
C SER A 136 -18.05 -18.88 -0.60
N TRP A 137 -17.98 -19.58 -1.74
CA TRP A 137 -17.80 -18.92 -3.04
C TRP A 137 -18.89 -17.88 -3.32
N ARG A 138 -20.14 -18.12 -2.87
CA ARG A 138 -21.26 -17.17 -2.97
C ARG A 138 -21.01 -15.91 -2.15
N ALA A 139 -20.44 -16.07 -0.95
CA ALA A 139 -20.09 -14.95 -0.09
C ALA A 139 -18.97 -14.11 -0.72
N ILE A 140 -17.95 -14.74 -1.31
CA ILE A 140 -16.88 -14.04 -2.02
C ILE A 140 -17.41 -13.36 -3.29
N ALA A 141 -18.24 -14.04 -4.08
CA ALA A 141 -18.85 -13.44 -5.27
C ALA A 141 -19.73 -12.23 -4.91
N GLY A 142 -20.56 -12.36 -3.87
CA GLY A 142 -21.35 -11.25 -3.34
C GLY A 142 -20.50 -10.09 -2.82
N LEU A 143 -19.39 -10.39 -2.15
CA LEU A 143 -18.41 -9.37 -1.73
C LEU A 143 -17.81 -8.64 -2.94
N MET A 144 -17.36 -9.36 -3.97
CA MET A 144 -16.76 -8.76 -5.16
C MET A 144 -17.77 -7.87 -5.90
N LEU A 145 -19.03 -8.33 -6.05
CA LEU A 145 -20.09 -7.53 -6.67
C LEU A 145 -20.42 -6.28 -5.85
N GLY A 146 -20.54 -6.42 -4.52
CA GLY A 146 -20.79 -5.30 -3.62
C GLY A 146 -19.64 -4.28 -3.65
N MET A 147 -18.39 -4.74 -3.64
CA MET A 147 -17.22 -3.89 -3.82
C MET A 147 -17.22 -3.18 -5.17
N GLY A 148 -17.59 -3.86 -6.26
CA GLY A 148 -17.70 -3.26 -7.60
C GLY A 148 -18.75 -2.15 -7.63
N ALA A 149 -19.93 -2.37 -7.06
CA ALA A 149 -20.98 -1.35 -6.97
C ALA A 149 -20.54 -0.14 -6.14
N LEU A 150 -19.93 -0.38 -4.97
CA LEU A 150 -19.40 0.68 -4.10
C LEU A 150 -18.24 1.42 -4.74
N TYR A 151 -17.40 0.73 -5.52
CA TYR A 151 -16.32 1.32 -6.28
C TYR A 151 -16.87 2.30 -7.33
N LEU A 152 -17.82 1.87 -8.15
CA LEU A 152 -18.45 2.72 -9.17
C LEU A 152 -19.14 3.93 -8.53
N GLY A 153 -19.88 3.71 -7.43
CA GLY A 153 -20.51 4.79 -6.67
C GLY A 153 -19.51 5.78 -6.07
N GLY A 154 -18.38 5.29 -5.54
CA GLY A 154 -17.33 6.13 -4.99
C GLY A 154 -16.57 6.92 -6.05
N VAL A 155 -16.30 6.33 -7.23
CA VAL A 155 -15.71 7.05 -8.37
C VAL A 155 -16.66 8.15 -8.85
N TRP A 156 -17.95 7.84 -8.98
CA TRP A 156 -18.97 8.82 -9.35
C TRP A 156 -19.06 9.97 -8.34
N LEU A 157 -19.03 9.66 -7.04
CA LEU A 157 -19.19 10.66 -5.98
C LEU A 157 -17.95 11.53 -5.75
N LEU A 158 -16.75 10.94 -5.77
CA LEU A 158 -15.53 11.59 -5.29
C LEU A 158 -14.51 11.87 -6.41
N ASN A 159 -14.57 11.12 -7.51
CA ASN A 159 -13.61 11.21 -8.60
C ASN A 159 -14.24 11.64 -9.93
N SER A 160 -15.46 12.15 -9.90
CA SER A 160 -16.14 12.74 -11.05
C SER A 160 -16.56 14.20 -10.74
N PRO A 161 -16.72 15.07 -11.75
CA PRO A 161 -16.43 14.84 -13.17
C PRO A 161 -14.93 14.81 -13.45
N HIS A 162 -14.53 14.11 -14.52
CA HIS A 162 -13.17 14.16 -15.06
C HIS A 162 -13.26 14.39 -16.57
N ASP A 163 -13.23 15.66 -16.96
CA ASP A 163 -13.19 16.10 -18.35
C ASP A 163 -12.04 17.11 -18.54
N PRO A 164 -10.82 16.61 -18.83
CA PRO A 164 -9.67 17.46 -19.09
C PRO A 164 -9.84 18.41 -20.29
N ALA A 165 -10.71 18.09 -21.27
CA ALA A 165 -10.92 18.95 -22.43
C ALA A 165 -11.63 20.25 -22.04
N GLN A 166 -12.51 20.18 -21.04
CA GLN A 166 -13.21 21.33 -20.47
C GLN A 166 -12.54 21.88 -19.19
N ARG A 167 -11.35 21.37 -18.84
CA ARG A 167 -10.65 21.66 -17.56
C ARG A 167 -11.49 21.35 -16.31
N LEU A 168 -12.39 20.38 -16.40
CA LEU A 168 -13.19 19.93 -15.28
C LEU A 168 -12.50 18.76 -14.60
N LEU A 169 -12.09 18.97 -13.36
CA LEU A 169 -11.49 17.94 -12.51
C LEU A 169 -12.37 17.70 -11.27
N PRO A 170 -12.24 16.53 -10.62
CA PRO A 170 -12.94 16.27 -9.38
C PRO A 170 -12.60 17.31 -8.31
N ARG A 171 -13.55 17.59 -7.42
CA ARG A 171 -13.37 18.58 -6.35
C ARG A 171 -12.16 18.29 -5.45
N ILE A 172 -11.90 17.01 -5.21
CA ILE A 172 -10.72 16.54 -4.48
C ILE A 172 -9.89 15.74 -5.46
N TYR A 173 -8.80 16.35 -5.94
CA TYR A 173 -7.95 15.79 -6.97
C TYR A 173 -6.47 15.88 -6.56
N PHE A 174 -5.81 14.74 -6.47
CA PHE A 174 -4.44 14.62 -5.98
C PHE A 174 -3.41 14.41 -7.09
N SER A 175 -3.71 14.79 -8.31
CA SER A 175 -2.83 14.64 -9.46
C SER A 175 -2.59 16.00 -10.12
N ALA A 176 -1.87 16.01 -11.25
CA ALA A 176 -1.48 17.23 -11.93
C ALA A 176 -2.73 18.03 -12.36
N SER A 177 -2.90 19.26 -11.85
CA SER A 177 -4.02 20.15 -12.14
C SER A 177 -3.55 21.55 -12.56
N TRP A 178 -4.45 22.29 -13.20
CA TRP A 178 -4.20 23.69 -13.58
C TRP A 178 -4.07 24.62 -12.36
N ASP A 179 -4.53 24.20 -11.17
CA ASP A 179 -4.33 24.98 -9.94
C ASP A 179 -2.84 25.05 -9.57
N TRP A 180 -2.11 23.95 -9.79
CA TRP A 180 -0.68 23.87 -9.53
C TRP A 180 0.16 24.37 -10.71
N ARG A 181 -0.38 24.28 -11.93
CA ARG A 181 0.28 24.72 -13.17
C ARG A 181 -0.65 25.55 -14.04
N PRO A 182 -0.89 26.83 -13.70
CA PRO A 182 -1.89 27.66 -14.40
C PRO A 182 -1.56 27.90 -15.88
N ALA A 183 -0.27 27.96 -16.21
CA ALA A 183 0.23 28.17 -17.56
C ALA A 183 0.25 26.89 -18.42
N ALA A 184 0.00 25.71 -17.82
CA ALA A 184 0.02 24.46 -18.57
C ALA A 184 -1.19 24.37 -19.52
N GLY A 185 -0.90 24.01 -20.75
CA GLY A 185 -1.86 23.74 -21.80
C GLY A 185 -2.34 22.27 -21.80
N PRO A 186 -2.68 21.73 -22.98
CA PRO A 186 -3.13 20.34 -23.15
C PRO A 186 -2.10 19.27 -22.76
N GLU A 187 -0.82 19.63 -22.64
CA GLU A 187 0.28 18.74 -22.28
C GLU A 187 0.24 18.24 -20.84
N LEU A 188 -0.51 18.93 -19.94
CA LEU A 188 -0.64 18.55 -18.53
C LEU A 188 -1.20 17.12 -18.35
N ARG A 189 -2.07 16.69 -19.28
CA ARG A 189 -2.74 15.38 -19.32
C ARG A 189 -3.12 14.84 -17.92
N PRO A 190 -3.99 15.52 -17.15
CA PRO A 190 -4.47 15.02 -15.87
C PRO A 190 -5.07 13.62 -16.04
N ARG A 191 -4.63 12.65 -15.23
CA ARG A 191 -5.14 11.27 -15.30
C ARG A 191 -6.39 11.11 -14.44
N PRO A 192 -7.31 10.20 -14.80
CA PRO A 192 -8.42 9.86 -13.92
C PRO A 192 -7.89 9.28 -12.60
N GLU A 193 -8.56 9.63 -11.51
CA GLU A 193 -8.32 9.09 -10.19
C GLU A 193 -9.45 8.16 -9.78
N VAL A 194 -9.15 7.14 -8.99
CA VAL A 194 -10.13 6.14 -8.54
C VAL A 194 -10.09 5.88 -7.03
N TRP A 195 -9.36 6.74 -6.29
CA TRP A 195 -9.11 6.56 -4.86
C TRP A 195 -10.42 6.54 -4.05
N GLY A 196 -11.42 7.34 -4.45
CA GLY A 196 -12.71 7.40 -3.78
C GLY A 196 -13.50 6.12 -3.94
N GLY A 197 -13.51 5.55 -5.15
CA GLY A 197 -14.07 4.22 -5.41
C GLY A 197 -13.41 3.14 -4.56
N LEU A 198 -12.08 3.13 -4.51
CA LEU A 198 -11.34 2.17 -3.71
C LEU A 198 -11.61 2.30 -2.20
N TRP A 199 -11.73 3.52 -1.68
CA TRP A 199 -12.12 3.73 -0.28
C TRP A 199 -13.54 3.24 0.01
N CYS A 200 -14.52 3.56 -0.84
CA CYS A 200 -15.89 3.07 -0.67
C CYS A 200 -15.95 1.54 -0.69
N ALA A 201 -15.25 0.91 -1.64
CA ALA A 201 -15.16 -0.55 -1.71
C ALA A 201 -14.46 -1.15 -0.48
N LEU A 202 -13.34 -0.58 -0.04
CA LEU A 202 -12.60 -1.03 1.14
C LEU A 202 -13.44 -0.92 2.41
N LEU A 203 -14.09 0.22 2.64
CA LEU A 203 -14.92 0.45 3.82
C LEU A 203 -16.13 -0.49 3.84
N GLY A 204 -16.78 -0.70 2.70
CA GLY A 204 -17.88 -1.66 2.59
C GLY A 204 -17.43 -3.09 2.88
N ALA A 205 -16.30 -3.51 2.30
CA ALA A 205 -15.73 -4.83 2.55
C ALA A 205 -15.28 -5.02 4.00
N TRP A 206 -14.68 -3.99 4.60
CA TRP A 206 -14.24 -3.95 5.99
C TRP A 206 -15.42 -4.04 6.97
N LEU A 207 -16.50 -3.30 6.71
CA LEU A 207 -17.74 -3.37 7.48
C LEU A 207 -18.40 -4.73 7.33
N TRP A 208 -18.48 -5.27 6.11
CA TRP A 208 -19.04 -6.59 5.87
C TRP A 208 -18.25 -7.69 6.60
N ALA A 209 -16.92 -7.70 6.47
CA ALA A 209 -16.07 -8.68 7.14
C ALA A 209 -16.19 -8.57 8.68
N GLY A 210 -16.14 -7.35 9.22
CA GLY A 210 -16.17 -7.12 10.66
C GLY A 210 -17.54 -7.30 11.32
N VAL A 211 -18.62 -6.86 10.68
CA VAL A 211 -19.97 -6.81 11.27
C VAL A 211 -20.78 -8.06 10.90
N ILE A 212 -20.80 -8.41 9.61
CA ILE A 212 -21.63 -9.51 9.09
C ILE A 212 -20.90 -10.84 9.28
N ARG A 213 -19.61 -10.90 8.94
CA ARG A 213 -18.81 -12.13 9.02
C ARG A 213 -18.13 -12.30 10.38
N ARG A 214 -18.11 -11.25 11.21
CA ARG A 214 -17.46 -11.20 12.52
C ARG A 214 -15.99 -11.62 12.48
N ASP A 215 -15.32 -11.34 11.36
CA ASP A 215 -13.91 -11.63 11.17
C ASP A 215 -13.06 -10.52 11.78
N VAL A 216 -12.65 -10.74 13.04
CA VAL A 216 -11.86 -9.79 13.81
C VAL A 216 -10.47 -9.60 13.22
N LEU A 217 -9.88 -10.65 12.65
CA LEU A 217 -8.53 -10.60 12.09
C LEU A 217 -8.53 -9.78 10.79
N ALA A 218 -9.47 -10.04 9.87
CA ALA A 218 -9.66 -9.22 8.68
C ALA A 218 -9.86 -7.74 9.03
N ARG A 219 -10.68 -7.45 10.04
CA ARG A 219 -10.92 -6.07 10.50
C ARG A 219 -9.68 -5.41 11.11
N ARG A 220 -8.89 -6.16 11.87
CA ARG A 220 -7.64 -5.71 12.50
C ARG A 220 -6.57 -5.44 11.43
N LEU A 221 -6.31 -6.40 10.56
CA LEU A 221 -5.29 -6.27 9.52
C LEU A 221 -5.63 -5.21 8.48
N ALA A 222 -6.91 -4.98 8.16
CA ALA A 222 -7.29 -3.84 7.33
C ALA A 222 -6.87 -2.50 7.96
N ARG A 223 -7.07 -2.32 9.27
CA ARG A 223 -6.66 -1.08 9.97
C ARG A 223 -5.15 -0.93 10.03
N TRP A 224 -4.44 -2.02 10.36
CA TRP A 224 -2.97 -2.02 10.32
C TRP A 224 -2.43 -1.79 8.91
N GLY A 225 -3.12 -2.30 7.89
CA GLY A 225 -2.82 -2.02 6.50
C GLY A 225 -3.00 -0.55 6.17
N MET A 226 -4.12 0.06 6.55
CA MET A 226 -4.34 1.51 6.37
C MET A 226 -3.22 2.34 7.03
N LEU A 227 -2.79 1.96 8.23
CA LEU A 227 -1.64 2.60 8.90
C LEU A 227 -0.33 2.36 8.14
N GLY A 228 -0.07 1.14 7.67
CA GLY A 228 1.10 0.82 6.84
C GLY A 228 1.14 1.58 5.53
N GLY A 229 -0.01 1.99 5.01
CA GLY A 229 -0.13 2.88 3.86
C GLY A 229 0.51 4.26 4.06
N LEU A 230 0.70 4.71 5.31
CA LEU A 230 1.48 5.92 5.62
C LEU A 230 2.97 5.76 5.28
N GLY A 231 3.43 4.54 5.02
CA GLY A 231 4.75 4.31 4.43
C GLY A 231 4.93 5.03 3.10
N PHE A 232 3.87 5.31 2.35
CA PHE A 232 3.96 5.99 1.08
C PHE A 232 4.43 7.45 1.23
N PRO A 233 3.77 8.34 2.00
CA PRO A 233 4.30 9.67 2.25
C PRO A 233 5.63 9.66 3.02
N LEU A 234 5.91 8.66 3.86
CA LEU A 234 7.21 8.54 4.52
C LEU A 234 8.34 8.27 3.52
N GLY A 235 8.16 7.31 2.62
CA GLY A 235 9.10 7.03 1.54
C GLY A 235 9.25 8.22 0.60
N GLN A 236 8.13 8.84 0.20
CA GLN A 236 8.18 10.02 -0.66
C GLN A 236 8.84 11.21 0.04
N GLY A 237 8.76 11.29 1.36
CA GLY A 237 9.52 12.25 2.16
C GLY A 237 11.02 12.18 1.85
N LEU A 238 11.60 10.97 1.77
CA LEU A 238 13.02 10.79 1.44
C LEU A 238 13.35 11.27 0.02
N GLN A 239 12.56 10.84 -0.97
CA GLN A 239 12.78 11.19 -2.37
C GLN A 239 12.57 12.70 -2.63
N SER A 240 11.50 13.27 -2.08
CA SER A 240 11.24 14.70 -2.21
C SER A 240 12.25 15.54 -1.43
N TRP A 241 12.75 15.09 -0.28
CA TRP A 241 13.79 15.81 0.45
C TRP A 241 15.08 15.93 -0.37
N HIS A 242 15.49 14.87 -1.06
CA HIS A 242 16.60 14.93 -2.01
C HIS A 242 16.36 15.94 -3.14
N ALA A 243 15.13 16.04 -3.66
CA ALA A 243 14.79 17.01 -4.69
C ALA A 243 14.76 18.46 -4.17
N TRP A 244 14.31 18.68 -2.93
CA TRP A 244 14.06 20.01 -2.36
C TRP A 244 15.27 20.63 -1.65
N GLN A 245 16.16 19.80 -1.13
CA GLN A 245 17.31 20.22 -0.33
C GLN A 245 18.62 19.60 -0.87
N PRO A 246 18.97 19.85 -2.15
CA PRO A 246 20.12 19.19 -2.79
C PRO A 246 21.45 19.52 -2.11
N GLU A 247 21.58 20.67 -1.44
CA GLU A 247 22.76 21.06 -0.67
C GLU A 247 23.03 20.18 0.55
N VAL A 248 22.00 19.57 1.15
CA VAL A 248 22.18 18.59 2.25
C VAL A 248 22.93 17.34 1.77
N PHE A 249 22.84 17.03 0.48
CA PHE A 249 23.46 15.87 -0.15
C PHE A 249 24.79 16.22 -0.85
N ARG A 250 25.33 17.42 -0.60
CA ARG A 250 26.66 17.86 -1.03
C ARG A 250 27.56 17.93 0.20
N GLY A 251 28.67 17.20 0.17
CA GLY A 251 29.66 17.16 1.23
C GLY A 251 29.65 15.88 2.07
N GLY A 252 30.81 15.56 2.63
CA GLY A 252 31.00 14.43 3.55
C GLY A 252 30.77 13.09 2.87
N TRP A 253 30.10 12.16 3.56
CA TRP A 253 29.82 10.82 3.04
C TRP A 253 28.76 10.81 1.92
N TRP A 254 27.93 11.87 1.81
CA TRP A 254 26.91 11.96 0.76
C TRP A 254 27.50 12.16 -0.64
N ASP A 255 28.66 12.80 -0.77
CA ASP A 255 29.35 12.93 -2.07
C ASP A 255 29.67 11.57 -2.69
N ALA A 256 30.01 10.59 -1.85
CA ALA A 256 30.28 9.23 -2.29
C ALA A 256 28.99 8.41 -2.50
N LEU A 257 27.93 8.67 -1.73
CA LEU A 257 26.74 7.81 -1.71
C LEU A 257 25.61 8.30 -2.64
N ALA A 258 25.25 9.58 -2.57
CA ALA A 258 24.07 10.12 -3.25
C ALA A 258 24.06 9.88 -4.77
N PRO A 259 25.19 9.95 -5.50
CA PRO A 259 25.23 9.63 -6.94
C PRO A 259 24.87 8.18 -7.28
N HIS A 260 25.02 7.25 -6.33
CA HIS A 260 24.72 5.83 -6.51
C HIS A 260 23.34 5.42 -5.98
N VAL A 261 22.61 6.33 -5.35
CA VAL A 261 21.27 6.07 -4.82
C VAL A 261 20.22 6.34 -5.88
N ASN A 262 19.46 5.30 -6.23
CA ASN A 262 18.20 5.49 -6.95
C ASN A 262 17.11 5.92 -5.95
N TRP A 263 16.84 7.22 -5.87
CA TRP A 263 15.90 7.81 -4.91
C TRP A 263 14.45 7.37 -5.09
N TRP A 264 14.04 7.05 -6.33
CA TRP A 264 12.75 6.40 -6.58
C TRP A 264 12.69 5.04 -5.90
N ASN A 265 13.73 4.22 -6.09
CA ASN A 265 13.81 2.91 -5.48
C ASN A 265 13.95 2.97 -3.95
N ALA A 266 14.62 4.01 -3.42
CA ALA A 266 14.69 4.27 -1.99
C ALA A 266 13.29 4.57 -1.41
N MET A 267 12.52 5.45 -2.04
CA MET A 267 11.12 5.71 -1.65
C MET A 267 10.28 4.44 -1.67
N GLU A 268 10.36 3.67 -2.75
CA GLU A 268 9.61 2.43 -2.91
C GLU A 268 9.98 1.42 -1.80
N THR A 269 11.27 1.21 -1.57
CA THR A 269 11.79 0.29 -0.53
C THR A 269 11.34 0.74 0.87
N SER A 270 11.42 2.03 1.19
CA SER A 270 10.99 2.55 2.49
C SER A 270 9.48 2.45 2.70
N PHE A 271 8.68 2.69 1.66
CA PHE A 271 7.24 2.42 1.71
C PHE A 271 6.96 0.95 2.00
N GLY A 272 7.58 0.05 1.22
CA GLY A 272 7.47 -1.38 1.41
C GLY A 272 7.84 -1.84 2.82
N ALA A 273 8.90 -1.27 3.38
CA ALA A 273 9.37 -1.58 4.73
C ALA A 273 8.33 -1.22 5.81
N VAL A 274 7.81 0.01 5.77
CA VAL A 274 6.77 0.46 6.71
C VAL A 274 5.49 -0.36 6.57
N MET A 275 5.06 -0.62 5.33
CA MET A 275 3.91 -1.47 5.05
C MET A 275 4.07 -2.86 5.67
N GLY A 276 5.22 -3.49 5.43
CA GLY A 276 5.55 -4.82 5.96
C GLY A 276 5.51 -4.83 7.48
N ALA A 277 6.23 -3.89 8.10
CA ALA A 277 6.27 -3.70 9.56
C ALA A 277 4.87 -3.60 10.18
N CYS A 278 3.98 -2.79 9.60
CA CYS A 278 2.62 -2.61 10.10
C CYS A 278 1.77 -3.89 9.96
N LEU A 279 1.87 -4.60 8.85
CA LEU A 279 1.16 -5.88 8.67
C LEU A 279 1.71 -6.95 9.63
N GLY A 280 3.02 -7.03 9.82
CA GLY A 280 3.67 -7.88 10.81
C GLY A 280 3.20 -7.61 12.24
N ALA A 281 3.20 -6.34 12.65
CA ALA A 281 2.67 -5.92 13.94
C ALA A 281 1.18 -6.27 14.09
N GLY A 282 0.40 -6.09 13.03
CA GLY A 282 -1.04 -6.37 13.05
C GLY A 282 -1.43 -7.83 13.16
N VAL A 283 -0.57 -8.76 12.72
CA VAL A 283 -0.77 -10.21 12.93
C VAL A 283 -0.35 -10.62 14.34
N TRP A 284 0.72 -10.00 14.85
CA TRP A 284 1.26 -10.32 16.18
C TRP A 284 0.37 -9.83 17.33
N LEU A 285 -0.20 -8.63 17.21
CA LEU A 285 -1.18 -8.05 18.15
C LEU A 285 -2.56 -8.63 17.93
#